data_AF-A0A1I2GSQ6-F1
#
_entry.id   AF-A0A1I2GSQ6-F1
#
_cell.length_a   1.000
_cell.length_b   1.000
_cell.length_c   1.000
_cell.angle_alpha   90.00
_cell.angle_beta   90.00
_cell.angle_gamma   90.00
#
_symmetry.space_group_name_H-M   'P 1'
#
loop_
_entity.id
_entity.type
_entity.pdbx_description
1 polymer ?
#
loop_
_entity_poly.entity_id
_entity_poly.type
_entity_poly.pdbx_seq_one_letter_code
_entity_poly.pdbx_strand_id
1 'polypeptide(L)' 'MREHYPALTKFYKDVDMEMKIFMAFLQEVEEQDISAELLSRLNPLVPDHMYREECYYLLKLSQNESVPPPGCDPAKPRVE' A
#
# COMPACT_ATOMS: atom_id res chain seq x y z
N MET A 1 24.83 -9.87 -19.68
CA MET A 1 24.25 -10.48 -18.47
C MET A 1 22.74 -10.49 -18.67
N ARG A 2 21.99 -11.55 -18.33
CA ARG A 2 20.52 -11.54 -18.51
C ARG A 2 19.92 -10.68 -17.40
N GLU A 3 19.37 -9.52 -17.74
CA GLU A 3 18.78 -8.57 -16.77
C GLU A 3 17.30 -8.86 -16.46
N HIS A 4 16.75 -9.95 -16.99
CA HIS A 4 15.35 -10.33 -16.83
C HIS A 4 15.21 -11.77 -16.35
N TYR A 5 14.56 -11.93 -15.21
CA TYR A 5 14.34 -13.22 -14.54
C TYR A 5 12.82 -13.44 -14.38
N PRO A 6 12.23 -14.46 -15.02
CA PRO A 6 10.78 -14.69 -14.96
C PRO A 6 10.23 -14.85 -13.53
N ALA A 7 11.01 -15.47 -12.64
CA ALA A 7 10.64 -15.60 -11.24
C ALA A 7 10.53 -14.24 -10.53
N LEU A 8 11.41 -13.29 -10.85
CA LEU A 8 11.38 -11.95 -10.28
C LEU A 8 10.20 -11.15 -10.82
N THR A 9 9.88 -11.29 -12.12
CA THR A 9 8.66 -10.68 -12.70
C THR A 9 7.39 -11.22 -12.04
N LYS A 10 7.31 -12.53 -11.76
CA LYS A 10 6.17 -13.11 -11.04
C LYS A 10 6.10 -12.59 -9.60
N PHE A 11 7.24 -12.52 -8.91
CA PHE A 11 7.33 -11.97 -7.56
C PHE A 11 6.75 -10.56 -7.48
N TYR A 12 7.14 -9.65 -8.39
CA TYR A 12 6.60 -8.28 -8.36
C TYR A 12 5.11 -8.21 -8.62
N LYS A 13 4.55 -9.08 -9.47
CA LYS A 13 3.10 -9.17 -9.67
C LYS A 13 2.36 -9.64 -8.42
N ASP A 14 2.95 -10.58 -7.69
CA ASP A 14 2.35 -11.09 -6.45
C ASP A 14 2.40 -10.05 -5.35
N VAL A 15 3.52 -9.34 -5.24
CA VAL A 15 3.67 -8.18 -4.35
C VAL A 15 2.65 -7.11 -4.70
N ASP A 16 2.55 -6.68 -5.97
CA ASP A 16 1.57 -5.66 -6.39
C ASP A 16 0.14 -6.01 -5.98
N MET A 17 -0.24 -7.28 -6.17
CA MET A 17 -1.57 -7.77 -5.81
C MET A 17 -1.79 -7.74 -4.30
N GLU A 18 -0.88 -8.27 -3.49
CA GLU A 18 -1.08 -8.32 -2.04
C GLU A 18 -0.96 -6.97 -1.37
N MET A 19 -0.10 -6.09 -1.87
CA MET A 19 -0.01 -4.72 -1.39
C MET A 19 -1.32 -3.98 -1.62
N LYS A 20 -1.97 -4.14 -2.78
CA LYS A 20 -3.28 -3.54 -3.05
C LYS A 20 -4.38 -4.08 -2.14
N ILE A 21 -4.38 -5.37 -1.87
CA ILE A 21 -5.32 -6.00 -0.92
C ILE A 21 -5.08 -5.45 0.48
N PHE A 22 -3.82 -5.37 0.92
CA PHE A 22 -3.47 -4.85 2.24
C PHE A 22 -3.79 -3.36 2.39
N MET A 23 -3.54 -2.56 1.36
CA MET A 23 -3.91 -1.15 1.33
C MET A 23 -5.42 -0.96 1.43
N ALA A 24 -6.23 -1.78 0.75
CA ALA A 24 -7.68 -1.74 0.90
C ALA A 24 -8.12 -2.11 2.32
N PHE A 25 -7.48 -3.11 2.93
CA PHE A 25 -7.72 -3.46 4.33
C PHE A 25 -7.36 -2.33 5.30
N LEU A 26 -6.26 -1.60 5.08
CA LEU A 26 -5.90 -0.44 5.89
C LEU A 26 -6.95 0.67 5.81
N GLN A 27 -7.54 0.89 4.62
CA GLN A 27 -8.64 1.84 4.46
C GLN A 27 -9.90 1.40 5.22
N GLU A 28 -10.25 0.10 5.18
CA GLU A 28 -11.36 -0.44 5.97
C GLU A 28 -11.14 -0.24 7.47
N VAL A 29 -9.92 -0.50 7.96
CA VAL A 29 -9.56 -0.28 9.37
C VAL A 29 -9.66 1.21 9.75
N GLU A 30 -9.17 2.12 8.89
CA GLU A 30 -9.30 3.57 9.08
C GLU A 30 -10.78 3.98 9.16
N GLU A 31 -11.60 3.53 8.23
CA GLU A 31 -13.04 3.83 8.19
C GLU A 31 -13.77 3.30 9.44
N GLN A 32 -13.48 2.07 9.87
CA GLN A 32 -14.09 1.48 11.08
C GLN A 32 -13.63 2.15 12.38
N ASP A 33 -12.41 2.69 12.43
CA ASP A 33 -11.93 3.47 13.58
C ASP A 33 -12.62 4.84 13.62
N ILE A 34 -12.76 5.51 12.47
CA ILE A 34 -13.49 6.79 12.35
C ILE A 34 -14.98 6.63 12.68
N SER A 35 -15.62 5.52 12.30
CA SER A 35 -17.02 5.23 12.61
C SER A 35 -17.24 4.72 14.04
N ALA A 36 -16.18 4.53 14.83
CA ALA A 36 -16.20 3.92 16.16
C ALA A 36 -16.77 2.48 16.20
N GLU A 37 -16.70 1.76 15.08
CA GLU A 37 -17.12 0.37 14.94
C GLU A 37 -15.99 -0.61 15.30
N LEU A 38 -14.73 -0.14 15.31
CA LEU A 38 -13.56 -0.93 15.67
C LEU A 38 -13.16 -0.76 17.14
N LEU A 39 -13.19 -1.85 17.90
CA LEU A 39 -12.58 -1.91 19.23
C LEU A 39 -11.08 -2.21 19.12
N SER A 40 -10.24 -1.17 19.14
CA SER A 40 -8.78 -1.34 19.10
C SER A 40 -8.03 -0.42 20.07
N ARG A 41 -6.70 -0.58 20.11
CA ARG A 41 -5.76 0.36 20.74
C ARG A 41 -4.86 1.05 19.71
N LEU A 42 -5.19 0.92 18.43
CA LEU A 42 -4.47 1.60 17.36
C LEU A 42 -4.68 3.11 17.53
N ASN A 43 -3.66 3.88 17.19
CA ASN A 43 -3.84 5.31 17.03
C ASN A 43 -4.53 5.53 15.67
N PRO A 44 -5.57 6.39 15.57
CA PRO A 44 -6.31 6.62 14.33
C PRO A 44 -5.44 7.02 13.13
N LEU A 45 -4.26 7.60 13.37
CA LEU A 45 -3.32 8.00 12.32
C LEU A 45 -2.44 6.86 11.80
N VAL A 46 -2.44 5.70 12.45
CA VAL A 46 -1.58 4.56 12.07
C VAL A 46 -2.02 3.92 10.76
N PRO A 47 -3.31 3.62 10.51
CA PRO A 47 -3.76 3.11 9.22
C PRO A 47 -3.40 4.04 8.04
N ASP A 48 -3.62 5.36 8.15
CA ASP A 48 -3.21 6.33 7.12
C ASP A 48 -1.69 6.34 6.91
N HIS A 49 -0.92 6.28 8.00
CA HIS A 49 0.54 6.23 7.93
C HIS A 49 1.02 5.00 7.18
N MET A 50 0.54 3.81 7.56
CA MET A 50 0.90 2.55 6.90
C MET A 50 0.49 2.60 5.42
N TYR A 51 -0.73 3.06 5.12
CA TYR A 51 -1.20 3.16 3.73
C TYR A 51 -0.28 4.01 2.86
N ARG A 52 0.18 5.17 3.37
CA ARG A 52 1.10 6.05 2.65
C ARG A 52 2.48 5.40 2.44
N GLU A 53 2.96 4.60 3.38
CA GLU A 53 4.21 3.84 3.22
C GLU A 53 4.07 2.76 2.14
N GLU A 54 2.97 2.01 2.13
CA GLU A 54 2.71 1.00 1.10
C GLU A 54 2.52 1.62 -0.29
N CYS A 55 1.84 2.75 -0.36
CA CYS A 55 1.73 3.56 -1.57
C CYS A 55 3.12 3.98 -2.09
N TYR A 56 4.00 4.42 -1.20
CA TYR A 56 5.37 4.79 -1.56
C TYR A 56 6.18 3.59 -2.08
N TYR A 57 6.03 2.44 -1.44
CA TYR A 57 6.71 1.22 -1.89
C TYR A 57 6.28 0.82 -3.31
N LEU A 58 4.97 0.81 -3.61
CA LEU A 58 4.49 0.54 -4.96
C LEU A 58 4.95 1.59 -5.98
N LEU A 59 5.03 2.87 -5.59
CA LEU A 59 5.59 3.92 -6.44
C LEU A 59 7.07 3.64 -6.77
N LYS A 60 7.84 3.09 -5.82
CA LYS A 60 9.23 2.70 -6.06
C LYS A 60 9.35 1.50 -6.98
N LEU A 61 8.47 0.52 -6.85
CA LEU A 61 8.40 -0.60 -7.78
C LEU A 61 7.91 -0.19 -9.17
N SER A 62 7.12 0.87 -9.31
CA SER A 62 6.69 1.31 -10.65
C SER A 62 7.79 2.07 -11.40
N GLN A 63 8.72 2.72 -10.68
CA GLN A 63 9.83 3.48 -11.27
C GLN A 63 10.84 2.60 -12.02
N ASN A 64 10.90 1.30 -11.72
CA ASN A 64 11.73 0.33 -12.44
C ASN A 64 10.89 -0.60 -13.34
N GLU A 65 9.65 -0.20 -13.68
CA GLU A 65 8.69 -0.94 -14.52
C GLU A 65 8.32 -2.34 -13.99
N SER A 66 8.56 -2.62 -12.70
CA SER A 66 8.22 -3.92 -12.10
C SER A 66 6.72 -4.10 -11.89
N VAL A 67 6.02 -2.99 -11.63
CA VAL A 67 4.56 -2.94 -11.40
C VAL A 67 3.97 -1.67 -12.04
N PRO A 68 2.65 -1.60 -12.30
CA PRO A 68 2.02 -0.36 -12.75
C PRO A 68 2.12 0.76 -11.70
N PRO A 69 2.16 2.05 -12.10
CA PRO A 69 2.09 3.15 -11.14
C PRO A 69 0.87 3.04 -10.22
N PRO A 70 1.03 3.22 -8.90
CA PRO A 70 -0.10 3.12 -7.98
C PRO A 70 -1.03 4.33 -8.12
N GLY A 71 -2.33 4.11 -7.91
CA GLY A 71 -3.37 5.16 -7.98
C GLY A 71 -3.52 6.00 -6.71
N CYS A 72 -2.43 6.23 -5.98
CA CYS A 72 -2.42 6.91 -4.69
C CYS A 72 -1.27 7.92 -4.60
N ASP A 73 -1.37 8.88 -3.67
CA ASP A 73 -0.30 9.84 -3.37
C ASP A 73 0.30 9.54 -1.98
N PRO A 74 1.57 9.09 -1.90
CA PRO A 74 2.20 8.81 -0.61
C PRO A 74 2.51 10.09 0.20
N ALA A 75 2.52 11.25 -0.44
CA ALA A 75 2.79 12.55 0.17
C ALA A 75 1.50 13.34 0.49
N LYS A 76 0.32 12.73 0.32
CA LYS A 76 -0.95 13.38 0.70
C LYS A 76 -0.89 13.84 2.17
N PRO A 77 -1.55 14.96 2.53
CA PRO A 77 -1.72 15.35 3.92
C PRO A 77 -2.35 14.21 4.73
N ARG A 78 -2.00 14.14 6.02
CA ARG A 78 -2.61 13.16 6.93
C ARG A 78 -4.09 13.49 7.11
N VAL A 79 -4.89 12.47 7.40
CA VAL A 79 -6.26 12.67 7.88
C VAL A 79 -6.26 13.43 9.22
N GLU A 80 -7.29 14.24 9.44
CA GLU A 80 -7.50 15.04 10.67
C GLU A 80 -8.47 14.35 11.64
#